data_AF-A0A4P6FNW9-F1
#
_entry.id   AF-A0A4P6FNW9-F1
#
_cell.length_a   1.000
_cell.length_b   1.000
_cell.length_c   1.000
_cell.angle_alpha   90.00
_cell.angle_beta   90.00
_cell.angle_gamma   90.00
#
_symmetry.space_group_name_H-M   'P 1'
#
loop_
_entity.id
_entity.type
_entity.pdbx_description
1 polymer ?
#
loop_
_entity_poly.entity_id
_entity_poly.type
_entity_poly.pdbx_seq_one_letter_code
_entity_poly.pdbx_strand_id
1 'polypeptide(L)'
;MMRMPILGAPLRPYLARVARREHDLRQEHYPAMVKAGTMTAEEAHEDCAAWRVVAELFTSGTSETKRTWAELELATGKALQRREQACETAPGDKALADRRDAVWAMHERISWHRQTIMRINELSARRTDREAA
;
A
#
# COMPACT_ATOMS: atom_id res chain seq x y z
N MET A 1 -12.23 -25.19 20.78
CA MET A 1 -11.33 -24.01 20.61
C MET A 1 -10.67 -24.09 19.24
N MET A 2 -11.10 -23.27 18.29
CA MET A 2 -10.45 -23.18 16.97
C MET A 2 -9.16 -22.37 17.08
N ARG A 3 -8.03 -22.98 16.73
CA ARG A 3 -6.76 -22.27 16.50
C ARG A 3 -6.96 -21.36 15.28
N MET A 4 -7.01 -20.05 15.48
CA MET A 4 -6.84 -19.12 14.37
C MET A 4 -5.37 -19.19 13.91
N PRO A 5 -5.10 -19.43 12.61
CA PRO A 5 -3.74 -19.41 12.12
C PRO A 5 -3.19 -17.99 12.31
N ILE A 6 -2.04 -17.91 12.99
CA ILE A 6 -1.07 -16.82 12.81
C ILE A 6 -1.04 -16.57 11.29
N LEU A 7 -1.17 -15.32 10.82
CA LEU A 7 -0.91 -14.99 9.43
C LEU A 7 0.56 -15.37 9.15
N GLY A 8 0.77 -16.64 8.84
CA GLY A 8 2.08 -17.21 8.72
C GLY A 8 2.73 -16.67 7.46
N ALA A 9 4.03 -16.87 7.37
CA ALA A 9 4.83 -16.78 6.16
C ALA A 9 4.11 -17.10 4.82
N PRO A 10 3.15 -18.05 4.68
CA PRO A 10 2.43 -18.31 3.43
C PRO A 10 1.68 -17.15 2.76
N LEU A 11 1.28 -16.08 3.48
CA LEU A 11 0.48 -15.01 2.87
C LEU A 11 1.33 -13.91 2.20
N ARG A 12 2.56 -13.72 2.64
CA ARG A 12 3.47 -12.71 2.08
C ARG A 12 3.76 -12.94 0.58
N PRO A 13 4.06 -14.18 0.13
CA PRO A 13 4.23 -14.45 -1.31
C PRO A 13 2.98 -14.16 -2.14
N TYR A 14 1.79 -14.45 -1.59
CA TYR A 14 0.53 -14.13 -2.28
C TYR A 14 0.35 -12.62 -2.43
N LEU A 15 0.53 -11.86 -1.35
CA LEU A 15 0.41 -10.41 -1.36
C LEU A 15 1.46 -9.73 -2.24
N ALA A 16 2.68 -10.25 -2.27
CA ALA A 16 3.72 -9.83 -3.20
C ALA A 16 3.29 -10.03 -4.66
N ARG A 17 2.66 -11.17 -5.00
CA ARG A 17 2.15 -11.41 -6.36
C ARG A 17 1.01 -10.45 -6.72
N VAL A 18 0.07 -10.21 -5.79
CA VAL A 18 -1.01 -9.25 -6.03
C VAL A 18 -0.43 -7.85 -6.27
N ALA A 19 0.49 -7.39 -5.42
CA ALA A 19 1.11 -6.08 -5.58
C ALA A 19 1.90 -5.93 -6.89
N ARG A 20 2.60 -6.98 -7.34
CA ARG A 20 3.25 -7.00 -8.67
C ARG A 20 2.22 -6.94 -9.80
N ARG A 21 1.14 -7.71 -9.71
CA ARG A 21 0.08 -7.68 -10.73
C ARG A 21 -0.56 -6.29 -10.83
N GLU A 22 -0.80 -5.65 -9.69
CA GLU A 22 -1.31 -4.28 -9.60
C GLU A 22 -0.32 -3.27 -10.21
N HIS A 23 0.99 -3.44 -9.98
CA HIS A 23 2.03 -2.65 -10.64
C HIS A 23 2.01 -2.83 -12.17
N ASP A 24 1.96 -4.07 -12.65
CA ASP A 24 2.00 -4.37 -14.09
C ASP A 24 0.78 -3.81 -14.83
N LEU A 25 -0.42 -3.95 -14.25
CA LEU A 25 -1.65 -3.37 -14.80
C LEU A 25 -1.57 -1.84 -14.91
N ARG A 26 -0.94 -1.17 -13.94
CA ARG A 26 -0.74 0.27 -13.99
C ARG A 26 0.25 0.68 -15.07
N GLN A 27 1.37 -0.04 -15.20
CA GLN A 27 2.31 0.20 -16.29
C GLN A 27 1.67 0.04 -17.67
N GLU A 28 0.73 -0.90 -17.81
CA GLU A 28 -0.04 -1.11 -19.04
C GLU A 28 -1.03 0.04 -19.32
N HIS A 29 -1.80 0.47 -18.31
CA HIS A 29 -2.94 1.37 -18.54
C HIS A 29 -2.66 2.86 -18.31
N TYR A 30 -1.67 3.22 -17.48
CA TYR A 30 -1.36 4.62 -17.17
C TYR A 30 -0.91 5.46 -18.36
N PRO A 31 -0.16 4.96 -19.36
CA PRO A 31 0.17 5.74 -20.55
C PRO A 31 -1.08 6.29 -21.28
N ALA A 32 -2.17 5.50 -21.33
CA ALA A 32 -3.42 5.93 -21.94
C ALA A 32 -4.11 7.01 -21.08
N MET A 33 -4.08 6.87 -19.75
CA MET A 33 -4.64 7.86 -18.83
C MET A 33 -3.89 9.20 -18.89
N VAL A 34 -2.56 9.15 -19.00
CA VAL A 34 -1.70 10.33 -19.18
C VAL A 34 -1.99 11.00 -20.52
N LYS A 35 -2.05 10.23 -21.61
CA LYS A 35 -2.40 10.75 -22.94
C LYS A 35 -3.79 11.41 -22.96
N ALA A 36 -4.75 10.85 -22.22
CA ALA A 36 -6.09 11.40 -22.09
C ALA A 36 -6.18 12.65 -21.19
N GLY A 37 -5.05 13.10 -20.60
CA GLY A 37 -5.03 14.23 -19.67
C GLY A 37 -5.75 13.94 -18.35
N THR A 38 -6.09 12.69 -18.10
CA THR A 38 -6.82 12.29 -16.90
C THR A 38 -5.87 12.22 -15.70
N MET A 39 -4.60 11.86 -15.88
CA MET A 39 -3.59 11.78 -14.82
C MET A 39 -2.29 12.43 -15.31
N THR A 40 -1.48 13.01 -14.43
CA THR A 40 -0.17 13.52 -14.84
C THR A 40 0.86 12.39 -14.96
N ALA A 41 1.90 12.60 -15.77
CA ALA A 41 2.99 11.62 -15.89
C ALA A 41 3.73 11.40 -14.54
N GLU A 42 3.82 12.45 -13.73
CA GLU A 42 4.41 12.40 -12.39
C GLU A 42 3.56 11.55 -11.44
N GLU A 43 2.24 11.77 -11.40
CA GLU A 43 1.31 10.96 -10.59
C GLU A 43 1.36 9.47 -10.96
N ALA A 44 1.39 9.17 -12.26
CA ALA A 44 1.51 7.81 -12.76
C ALA A 44 2.85 7.17 -12.33
N HIS A 45 3.94 7.92 -12.40
CA HIS A 45 5.27 7.45 -12.00
C HIS A 45 5.34 7.17 -10.49
N GLU A 46 4.84 8.11 -9.67
CA GLU A 46 4.83 7.97 -8.20
C GLU A 46 4.01 6.75 -7.76
N ASP A 47 2.85 6.52 -8.35
CA ASP A 47 1.98 5.40 -7.98
C ASP A 47 2.57 4.05 -8.42
N CYS A 48 3.13 3.95 -9.63
CA CYS A 48 3.88 2.76 -10.04
C CYS A 48 5.06 2.49 -9.09
N ALA A 49 5.84 3.53 -8.75
CA ALA A 49 6.93 3.37 -7.80
C ALA A 49 6.45 2.88 -6.42
N ALA A 50 5.29 3.35 -5.94
CA ALA A 50 4.70 2.90 -4.70
C ALA A 50 4.33 1.41 -4.72
N TRP A 51 3.66 0.94 -5.78
CA TRP A 51 3.29 -0.47 -5.91
C TRP A 51 4.49 -1.42 -6.04
N ARG A 52 5.56 -0.97 -6.69
CA ARG A 52 6.84 -1.69 -6.72
C ARG A 52 7.41 -1.86 -5.31
N VAL A 53 7.46 -0.78 -4.53
CA VAL A 53 7.96 -0.81 -3.14
C VAL A 53 7.10 -1.71 -2.25
N VAL A 54 5.77 -1.69 -2.42
CA VAL A 54 4.85 -2.59 -1.69
C VAL A 54 5.15 -4.06 -2.02
N ALA A 55 5.37 -4.38 -3.29
CA ALA A 55 5.75 -5.74 -3.71
C ALA A 55 7.10 -6.19 -3.11
N GLU A 56 8.09 -5.32 -3.09
CA GLU A 56 9.40 -5.56 -2.48
C GLU A 56 9.25 -5.83 -0.97
N LEU A 57 8.52 -4.97 -0.25
CA LEU A 57 8.31 -5.14 1.18
C LEU A 57 7.60 -6.45 1.54
N PHE A 58 6.65 -6.92 0.73
CA PHE A 58 6.06 -8.25 0.95
C PHE A 58 7.03 -9.39 0.62
N THR A 59 7.99 -9.19 -0.28
CA THR A 59 8.91 -10.23 -0.74
C THR A 59 10.09 -10.39 0.22
N SER A 60 10.80 -9.29 0.49
CA SER A 60 12.06 -9.26 1.24
C SER A 60 11.94 -8.67 2.64
N GLY A 61 10.79 -8.08 3.00
CA GLY A 61 10.67 -7.31 4.25
C GLY A 61 11.41 -5.97 4.23
N THR A 62 12.11 -5.68 3.12
CA THR A 62 12.85 -4.45 2.84
C THR A 62 12.60 -4.06 1.38
N SER A 63 12.72 -2.78 1.06
CA SER A 63 12.68 -2.28 -0.32
C SER A 63 14.07 -1.81 -0.75
N GLU A 64 14.32 -1.77 -2.06
CA GLU A 64 15.58 -1.23 -2.61
C GLU A 64 15.77 0.24 -2.24
N THR A 65 14.66 0.96 -2.10
CA THR A 65 14.62 2.36 -1.65
C THR A 65 14.72 2.51 -0.13
N LYS A 66 14.87 1.41 0.61
CA LYS A 66 14.85 1.33 2.09
C LYS A 66 13.61 1.92 2.75
N ARG A 67 12.55 2.20 1.99
CA ARG A 67 11.27 2.66 2.53
C ARG A 67 10.65 1.58 3.40
N THR A 68 10.12 2.01 4.53
CA THR A 68 9.38 1.24 5.52
C THR A 68 7.87 1.34 5.30
N TRP A 69 7.11 0.45 5.94
CA TRP A 69 5.64 0.54 5.96
C TRP A 69 5.12 1.87 6.52
N ALA A 70 5.81 2.46 7.49
CA ALA A 70 5.44 3.75 8.06
C ALA A 70 5.63 4.91 7.07
N GLU A 71 6.71 4.89 6.28
CA GLU A 71 6.94 5.90 5.24
C GLU A 71 5.93 5.77 4.09
N LEU A 72 5.54 4.55 3.72
CA LEU A 72 4.47 4.33 2.76
C LEU A 72 3.11 4.81 3.27
N GLU A 73 2.78 4.55 4.53
CA GLU A 73 1.54 5.04 5.14
C GLU A 73 1.51 6.57 5.14
N LEU A 74 2.61 7.22 5.50
CA LEU A 74 2.72 8.68 5.46
C LEU A 74 2.56 9.22 4.02
N ALA A 75 3.21 8.60 3.05
CA ALA A 75 3.14 9.02 1.65
C ALA A 75 1.71 8.87 1.09
N THR A 76 1.06 7.74 1.35
CA THR A 76 -0.32 7.51 0.91
C THR A 76 -1.33 8.37 1.65
N GLY A 77 -1.11 8.67 2.94
CA GLY A 77 -1.93 9.64 3.69
C GLY A 77 -1.85 11.04 3.10
N LYS A 78 -0.66 11.52 2.72
CA LYS A 78 -0.50 12.80 2.01
C LYS A 78 -1.16 12.80 0.63
N ALA A 79 -1.07 11.70 -0.10
CA ALA A 79 -1.74 11.56 -1.39
C ALA A 79 -3.27 11.60 -1.24
N LEU A 80 -3.81 10.90 -0.23
CA LEU A 80 -5.24 10.91 0.08
C LEU A 80 -5.72 12.32 0.41
N GLN A 81 -5.02 13.03 1.30
CA GLN A 81 -5.34 14.40 1.67
C GLN A 81 -5.38 15.34 0.44
N ARG A 82 -4.41 15.23 -0.47
CA ARG A 82 -4.39 16.01 -1.73
C ARG A 82 -5.61 15.71 -2.61
N ARG A 83 -6.07 14.45 -2.65
CA ARG A 83 -7.25 14.05 -3.43
C ARG A 83 -8.56 14.47 -2.79
N GLU A 84 -8.66 14.43 -1.47
CA GLU A 84 -9.80 14.97 -0.72
C GLU A 84 -9.97 16.46 -1.02
N GLN A 85 -8.89 17.23 -0.94
CA GLN A 85 -8.89 18.66 -1.32
C GLN A 85 -9.32 18.88 -2.77
N ALA A 86 -8.82 18.07 -3.72
CA ALA A 86 -9.24 18.17 -5.11
C ALA A 86 -10.74 17.89 -5.30
N CYS A 87 -11.30 16.93 -4.57
CA CYS A 87 -12.74 16.64 -4.58
C CYS A 87 -13.57 17.79 -3.99
N GLU A 88 -13.07 18.46 -2.95
CA GLU A 88 -13.72 19.64 -2.37
C GLU A 88 -13.76 20.82 -3.36
N THR A 89 -12.70 20.99 -4.17
CA THR A 89 -12.64 22.05 -5.18
C THR A 89 -13.48 21.79 -6.43
N ALA A 90 -13.80 20.52 -6.72
CA ALA A 90 -14.55 20.08 -7.90
C ALA A 90 -15.63 19.07 -7.50
N PRO A 91 -16.65 19.50 -6.72
CA PRO A 91 -17.68 18.59 -6.22
C PRO A 91 -18.50 18.00 -7.38
N GLY A 92 -18.75 16.69 -7.31
CA GLY A 92 -19.52 15.95 -8.33
C GLY A 92 -18.69 15.40 -9.50
N ASP A 93 -17.38 15.69 -9.56
CA ASP A 93 -16.49 15.01 -10.50
C ASP A 93 -16.27 13.55 -10.08
N LYS A 94 -16.94 12.64 -10.79
CA LYS A 94 -16.85 11.20 -10.54
C LYS A 94 -15.43 10.65 -10.71
N ALA A 95 -14.67 11.14 -11.68
CA ALA A 95 -13.32 10.63 -11.92
C ALA A 95 -12.36 11.00 -10.78
N LEU A 96 -12.52 12.18 -10.17
CA LEU A 96 -11.79 12.56 -8.96
C LEU A 96 -12.22 11.73 -7.75
N ALA A 97 -13.52 11.50 -7.58
CA ALA A 97 -14.05 10.66 -6.51
C ALA A 97 -13.53 9.21 -6.58
N ASP A 98 -13.60 8.59 -7.77
CA ASP A 98 -13.12 7.22 -7.99
C ASP A 98 -11.61 7.09 -7.67
N ARG A 99 -10.81 8.12 -7.98
CA ARG A 99 -9.38 8.14 -7.64
C ARG A 99 -9.11 8.34 -6.16
N ARG A 100 -9.87 9.20 -5.50
CA ARG A 100 -9.78 9.35 -4.04
C ARG A 100 -10.06 8.02 -3.37
N ASP A 101 -11.11 7.31 -3.80
CA ASP A 101 -11.50 6.02 -3.23
C ASP A 101 -10.43 4.94 -3.47
N ALA A 102 -9.79 4.95 -4.65
CA ALA A 102 -8.65 4.08 -4.93
C ALA A 102 -7.44 4.35 -4.00
N VAL A 103 -7.09 5.63 -3.78
CA VAL A 103 -6.01 6.02 -2.87
C VAL A 103 -6.38 5.67 -1.41
N TRP A 104 -7.64 5.86 -1.03
CA TRP A 104 -8.14 5.49 0.29
C TRP A 104 -8.01 3.98 0.54
N ALA A 105 -8.46 3.14 -0.41
CA ALA A 105 -8.35 1.69 -0.30
C ALA A 105 -6.88 1.23 -0.19
N MET A 106 -5.97 1.90 -0.90
CA MET A 106 -4.54 1.64 -0.78
C MET A 106 -4.00 2.05 0.60
N HIS A 107 -4.37 3.24 1.08
CA HIS A 107 -3.96 3.74 2.39
C HIS A 107 -4.45 2.84 3.53
N GLU A 108 -5.71 2.45 3.52
CA GLU A 108 -6.31 1.53 4.50
C GLU A 108 -5.53 0.21 4.54
N ARG A 109 -5.20 -0.35 3.36
CA ARG A 109 -4.47 -1.61 3.27
C ARG A 109 -3.04 -1.51 3.79
N ILE A 110 -2.36 -0.41 3.51
CA ILE A 110 -1.00 -0.13 4.04
C ILE A 110 -1.05 0.05 5.56
N SER A 111 -2.00 0.83 6.08
CA SER A 111 -2.16 1.06 7.51
C SER A 111 -2.46 -0.26 8.25
N TRP A 112 -3.39 -1.07 7.72
CA TRP A 112 -3.69 -2.38 8.27
C TRP A 112 -2.45 -3.29 8.34
N HIS A 113 -1.65 -3.31 7.26
CA HIS A 113 -0.43 -4.11 7.23
C HIS A 113 0.61 -3.63 8.25
N ARG A 114 0.82 -2.31 8.38
CA ARG A 114 1.71 -1.75 9.39
C ARG A 114 1.28 -2.17 10.80
N GLN A 115 0.01 -1.97 11.15
CA GLN A 115 -0.52 -2.31 12.48
C GLN A 115 -0.39 -3.81 12.75
N THR A 116 -0.66 -4.65 11.75
CA THR A 116 -0.53 -6.10 11.86
C THR A 116 0.92 -6.53 12.08
N ILE A 117 1.88 -5.95 11.34
CA ILE A 117 3.31 -6.23 11.51
C ILE A 117 3.79 -5.80 12.90
N MET A 118 3.41 -4.60 13.35
CA MET A 118 3.73 -4.12 14.71
C MET A 118 3.20 -5.09 15.77
N ARG A 119 1.94 -5.50 15.67
CA ARG A 119 1.32 -6.44 16.60
C ARG A 119 2.00 -7.81 16.59
N ILE A 120 2.39 -8.33 15.43
CA ILE A 120 3.14 -9.60 15.32
C ILE A 120 4.50 -9.47 16.00
N ASN A 121 5.21 -8.35 15.81
CA ASN A 121 6.50 -8.11 16.43
C ASN A 121 6.38 -8.02 17.97
N GLU A 122 5.38 -7.30 18.48
CA GLU A 122 5.10 -7.21 19.92
C GLU A 122 4.79 -8.58 20.54
N LEU A 123 3.96 -9.38 19.88
CA LEU A 123 3.63 -10.73 20.34
C LEU A 123 4.84 -11.66 20.32
N SER A 124 5.72 -11.51 19.33
CA SER A 124 6.95 -12.29 19.21
C SER A 124 7.95 -11.93 20.31
N ALA A 125 8.14 -10.64 20.60
CA ALA A 125 9.01 -10.17 21.68
C ALA A 125 8.57 -10.72 23.05
N ARG A 126 7.28 -10.60 23.38
CA ARG A 126 6.70 -11.15 24.63
C ARG A 126 6.85 -12.65 24.78
N ARG A 127 6.90 -13.38 23.66
CA ARG A 127 7.11 -14.84 23.66
C ARG A 127 8.56 -15.16 23.99
N THR A 128 9.52 -14.48 23.35
CA THR A 128 10.95 -14.65 23.64
C THR A 128 11.25 -14.37 25.10
N ASP A 129 10.69 -13.30 25.67
CA ASP A 129 10.90 -12.93 27.07
C ASP A 129 10.37 -13.99 28.05
N ARG A 130 9.27 -14.69 27.68
CA ARG A 130 8.73 -15.80 28.48
C ARG A 130 9.50 -17.11 28.31
N GLU A 131 10.11 -17.34 27.15
CA GLU A 131 10.95 -18.52 26.92
C GLU A 131 12.34 -18.36 27.57
N ALA A 132 12.75 -17.13 27.87
CA ALA A 132 14.02 -16.79 28.53
C ALA A 132 13.94 -16.68 30.07
N ALA A 133 12.74 -16.73 30.65
CA ALA A 133 12.47 -16.63 32.09
C ALA A 133 12.10 -17.99 32.70
#